data_AF-A0A1M6MQ42-F1
#
_entry.id   AF-A0A1M6MQ42-F1
#
_cell.length_a   1.000
_cell.length_b   1.000
_cell.length_c   1.000
_cell.angle_alpha   90.00
_cell.angle_beta   90.00
_cell.angle_gamma   90.00
#
_symmetry.space_group_name_H-M   'P 1'
#
loop_
_entity.id
_entity.type
_entity.pdbx_description
1 polymer ?
#
loop_
_entity_poly.entity_id
_entity_poly.type
_entity_poly.pdbx_seq_one_letter_code
_entity_poly.pdbx_strand_id
1 'polypeptide(L)'
;MGKFSNDIRELLEGIGGKENIVTVSHCATRLRFVLADPKKADIEKIEKIKSVKGSFTQAGQFQIIIGNEVSVFYNELIKETGLKESSKDEAKKAGRQNMNLLQRLISHLAEIFAPIIPAIVVGGLILGFRNVIGDIAFYEDGTKTLTDVSQFWAGVHHFLWLIGEAIFFFLPVGITWSIAKKWGQHKFWVLS
;
A
#
# COMPACT_ATOMS: atom_id res chain seq x y z
N MET A 1 -17.09 14.48 29.31
CA MET A 1 -16.31 13.28 28.98
C MET A 1 -16.47 13.03 27.49
N GLY A 2 -15.37 12.75 26.78
CA GLY A 2 -15.43 12.42 25.35
C GLY A 2 -16.24 11.15 25.09
N LYS A 3 -16.79 11.00 23.89
CA LYS A 3 -17.62 9.85 23.51
C LYS A 3 -16.85 8.52 23.62
N PHE A 4 -15.53 8.57 23.47
CA PHE A 4 -14.64 7.42 23.44
C PHE A 4 -13.60 7.42 24.57
N SER A 5 -13.75 8.27 25.60
CA SER A 5 -12.75 8.45 26.66
C SER A 5 -12.37 7.15 27.39
N ASN A 6 -13.35 6.29 27.68
CA ASN A 6 -13.08 4.98 28.31
C ASN A 6 -12.35 4.02 27.36
N ASP A 7 -12.82 3.91 26.12
CA ASP A 7 -12.21 3.10 25.07
C ASP A 7 -10.77 3.54 24.76
N ILE A 8 -10.49 4.85 24.83
CA ILE A 8 -9.15 5.41 24.67
C ILE A 8 -8.24 4.99 25.82
N ARG A 9 -8.72 5.00 27.06
CA ARG A 9 -7.91 4.55 28.22
C ARG A 9 -7.61 3.07 28.14
N GLU A 10 -8.61 2.24 27.84
CA GLU A 10 -8.43 0.81 27.63
C GLU A 10 -7.44 0.52 26.49
N LEU A 11 -7.52 1.31 25.42
CA LEU A 11 -6.58 1.24 24.30
C LEU A 11 -5.16 1.60 24.75
N LEU A 12 -4.98 2.70 25.48
CA LEU A 12 -3.68 3.16 25.97
C LEU A 12 -3.03 2.14 26.92
N GLU A 13 -3.83 1.49 27.77
CA GLU A 13 -3.33 0.37 28.58
C GLU A 13 -2.96 -0.84 27.72
N GLY A 14 -3.80 -1.17 26.74
CA GLY A 14 -3.59 -2.31 25.85
C GLY A 14 -2.33 -2.18 25.00
N ILE A 15 -1.97 -0.97 24.55
CA ILE A 15 -0.75 -0.72 23.77
C ILE A 15 0.52 -0.61 24.62
N GLY A 16 0.42 -0.68 25.95
CA GLY A 16 1.57 -0.55 26.86
C GLY A 16 1.96 0.88 27.20
N GLY A 17 1.00 1.81 27.20
CA GLY A 17 1.17 3.19 27.64
C GLY A 17 1.36 4.21 26.51
N LYS A 18 1.19 5.50 26.85
CA LYS A 18 1.35 6.62 25.91
C LYS A 18 2.79 6.77 25.43
N GLU A 19 3.74 6.39 26.27
CA GLU A 19 5.18 6.37 26.03
C GLU A 19 5.59 5.33 24.99
N ASN A 20 4.74 4.32 24.76
CA ASN A 20 4.98 3.33 23.71
C ASN A 20 4.53 3.84 22.33
N ILE A 21 3.82 4.96 22.23
CA ILE A 21 3.41 5.54 20.95
C ILE A 21 4.51 6.49 20.45
N VAL A 22 5.15 6.13 19.33
CA VAL A 22 6.09 7.02 18.65
C VAL A 22 5.34 8.03 17.80
N THR A 23 4.37 7.56 17.02
CA THR A 23 3.54 8.39 16.14
C THR A 23 2.17 7.76 15.98
N VAL A 24 1.13 8.58 15.81
CA VAL A 24 -0.22 8.12 15.47
C VAL A 24 -0.75 8.91 14.28
N SER A 25 -1.40 8.21 13.36
CA SER A 25 -2.08 8.81 12.21
C SER A 25 -3.42 8.12 11.96
N HIS A 26 -4.32 8.75 11.21
CA HIS A 26 -5.60 8.15 10.84
C HIS A 26 -5.83 8.22 9.33
N CYS A 27 -6.64 7.29 8.82
CA CYS A 27 -7.27 7.40 7.50
C CYS A 27 -8.80 7.51 7.68
N ALA A 28 -9.58 7.19 6.66
CA ALA A 28 -11.05 7.27 6.73
C ALA A 28 -11.68 6.27 7.71
N THR A 29 -11.03 5.12 7.96
CA THR A 29 -11.63 4.04 8.78
C THR A 29 -10.69 3.42 9.81
N ARG A 30 -9.41 3.79 9.83
CA ARG A 30 -8.37 3.12 10.63
C ARG A 30 -7.44 4.11 11.30
N LEU A 31 -7.02 3.76 12.50
CA LEU A 31 -5.88 4.37 13.18
C LEU A 31 -4.63 3.55 12.88
N ARG A 32 -3.50 4.24 12.72
CA ARG A 32 -2.19 3.66 12.48
C ARG A 32 -1.24 4.18 13.53
N PHE A 33 -0.79 3.27 14.38
CA PHE A 33 0.19 3.52 15.42
C PHE A 33 1.54 3.02 14.94
N VAL A 34 2.57 3.80 15.21
CA VAL A 34 3.92 3.27 15.30
C VAL A 34 4.26 3.17 16.76
N LEU A 35 4.48 1.94 17.21
CA LEU A 35 4.85 1.64 18.58
C LEU A 35 6.38 1.58 18.72
N ALA A 36 6.92 2.00 19.86
CA ALA A 36 8.35 1.86 20.16
C ALA A 36 8.70 0.38 20.37
N ASP A 37 7.82 -0.35 21.06
CA ASP A 37 7.89 -1.79 21.25
C ASP A 37 6.54 -2.43 20.92
N PRO A 38 6.40 -3.05 19.73
CA PRO A 38 5.18 -3.76 19.35
C PRO A 38 4.82 -4.93 20.27
N LYS A 39 5.78 -5.50 21.02
CA LYS A 39 5.52 -6.66 21.90
C LYS A 39 4.75 -6.30 23.16
N LYS A 40 4.73 -5.01 23.54
CA LYS A 40 3.94 -4.51 24.67
C LYS A 40 2.46 -4.35 24.35
N ALA A 41 2.07 -4.46 23.08
CA ALA A 41 0.68 -4.36 22.67
C ALA A 41 -0.05 -5.70 22.89
N ASP A 42 -1.04 -5.67 23.76
CA ASP A 42 -1.98 -6.76 24.00
C ASP A 42 -3.11 -6.70 22.97
N ILE A 43 -2.93 -7.43 21.88
CA ILE A 43 -3.87 -7.49 20.76
C ILE A 43 -5.24 -8.01 21.23
N GLU A 44 -5.27 -9.02 22.10
CA GLU A 44 -6.52 -9.61 22.57
C GLU A 44 -7.32 -8.65 23.44
N LYS A 45 -6.64 -7.85 24.28
CA LYS A 45 -7.30 -6.80 25.07
C LYS A 45 -7.84 -5.69 24.17
N ILE A 46 -7.08 -5.28 23.15
CA ILE A 46 -7.45 -4.20 22.22
C ILE A 46 -8.66 -4.58 21.37
N GLU A 47 -8.76 -5.82 20.90
CA GLU A 47 -9.89 -6.28 20.08
C GLU A 47 -11.21 -6.46 20.85
N LYS A 48 -11.14 -6.52 22.19
CA LYS A 48 -12.33 -6.54 23.06
C LYS A 48 -12.95 -5.17 23.28
N ILE A 49 -12.24 -4.09 22.92
CA ILE A 49 -12.74 -2.72 23.07
C ILE A 49 -13.92 -2.50 22.12
N LYS A 50 -15.03 -1.95 22.64
CA LYS A 50 -16.29 -1.82 21.90
C LYS A 50 -16.18 -1.07 20.57
N SER A 51 -15.33 -0.05 20.51
CA SER A 51 -15.10 0.74 19.30
C SER A 51 -14.15 0.09 18.29
N VAL A 52 -13.43 -0.97 18.68
CA VAL A 52 -12.47 -1.67 17.83
C VAL A 52 -13.19 -2.80 17.09
N LYS A 53 -13.14 -2.74 15.75
CA LYS A 53 -13.69 -3.77 14.86
C LYS A 53 -12.66 -4.82 14.45
N GLY A 54 -11.41 -4.61 14.84
CA GLY A 54 -10.29 -5.51 14.55
C GLY A 54 -8.97 -4.76 14.55
N SER A 55 -7.88 -5.51 14.69
CA SER A 55 -6.53 -4.97 14.67
C SER A 55 -5.60 -5.82 13.80
N PHE A 56 -4.55 -5.21 13.25
CA PHE A 56 -3.53 -5.94 12.51
C PHE A 56 -2.22 -5.17 12.46
N THR A 57 -1.10 -5.89 12.40
CA THR A 57 0.22 -5.28 12.23
C THR A 57 0.68 -5.47 10.79
N GLN A 58 0.94 -4.35 10.09
CA GLN A 58 1.43 -4.39 8.71
C GLN A 58 2.51 -3.33 8.51
N ALA A 59 3.61 -3.72 7.85
CA ALA A 59 4.73 -2.84 7.55
C ALA A 59 5.26 -2.07 8.79
N GLY A 60 5.35 -2.77 9.93
CA GLY A 60 5.86 -2.21 11.19
C GLY A 60 4.93 -1.18 11.87
N GLN A 61 3.69 -1.05 11.39
CA GLN A 61 2.65 -0.21 11.98
C GLN A 61 1.53 -1.08 12.54
N PHE A 62 1.14 -0.80 13.79
CA PHE A 62 -0.02 -1.41 14.42
C PHE A 62 -1.28 -0.63 14.00
N GLN A 63 -2.23 -1.31 13.35
CA GLN A 63 -3.43 -0.68 12.80
C GLN A 63 -4.67 -1.17 13.51
N ILE A 64 -5.58 -0.25 13.79
CA ILE A 64 -6.84 -0.52 14.48
C ILE A 64 -7.98 0.00 13.62
N ILE A 65 -8.97 -0.85 13.38
CA ILE A 65 -10.17 -0.51 12.61
C ILE A 65 -11.22 0.02 13.58
N ILE A 66 -11.58 1.30 13.45
CA ILE A 66 -12.67 1.92 14.24
C ILE A 66 -13.92 2.08 13.37
N GLY A 67 -13.75 2.44 12.10
CA GLY A 67 -14.82 2.77 11.16
C GLY A 67 -14.99 4.28 10.97
N ASN A 68 -16.20 4.72 10.62
CA ASN A 68 -16.46 6.10 10.18
C ASN A 68 -16.21 7.17 11.26
N GLU A 69 -16.20 6.79 12.55
CA GLU A 69 -15.97 7.72 13.67
C GLU A 69 -14.49 7.89 14.03
N VAL A 70 -13.58 7.37 13.22
CA VAL A 70 -12.13 7.37 13.51
C VAL A 70 -11.55 8.77 13.71
N SER A 71 -12.06 9.79 13.00
CA SER A 71 -11.61 11.17 13.16
C SER A 71 -11.96 11.74 14.53
N VAL A 72 -13.14 11.38 15.06
CA VAL A 72 -13.56 11.79 16.41
C VAL A 72 -12.71 11.09 17.45
N PHE A 73 -12.50 9.78 17.30
CA PHE A 73 -11.63 8.99 18.18
C PHE A 73 -10.19 9.53 18.20
N TYR A 74 -9.64 9.85 17.03
CA TYR A 74 -8.29 10.42 16.90
C TYR A 74 -8.16 11.76 17.65
N ASN A 75 -9.13 12.65 17.45
CA ASN A 75 -9.10 13.97 18.10
C ASN A 75 -9.21 13.87 19.63
N GLU A 76 -10.02 12.94 20.14
CA GLU A 76 -10.09 12.66 21.58
C GLU A 76 -8.78 12.03 22.09
N LEU A 77 -8.20 11.08 21.36
CA LEU A 77 -6.93 10.45 21.70
C LEU A 77 -5.78 11.47 21.80
N ILE A 78 -5.65 12.37 20.82
CA ILE A 78 -4.62 13.42 20.82
C ILE A 78 -4.82 14.37 22.02
N LYS A 79 -6.07 14.73 22.33
CA LYS A 79 -6.39 15.58 23.49
C LYS A 79 -6.04 14.92 24.82
N GLU A 80 -6.28 13.62 24.98
CA GLU A 80 -5.99 12.90 26.23
C GLU A 80 -4.51 12.55 26.39
N THR A 81 -3.82 12.25 25.30
CA THR A 81 -2.40 11.84 25.34
C THR A 81 -1.43 13.02 25.30
N GLY A 82 -1.86 14.17 24.77
CA GLY A 82 -0.98 15.32 24.54
C GLY A 82 0.08 15.07 23.45
N LEU A 83 -0.05 13.99 22.67
CA LEU A 83 0.86 13.68 21.58
C LEU A 83 0.74 14.75 20.48
N LYS A 84 1.88 15.21 19.95
CA LYS A 84 1.87 16.10 18.79
C LYS A 84 1.35 15.34 17.57
N GLU A 85 0.55 16.02 16.76
CA GLU A 85 0.10 15.50 15.48
C GLU A 85 1.33 15.19 14.60
N SER A 86 1.64 13.91 14.42
CA SER A 86 2.81 13.49 13.65
C SER A 86 2.47 13.47 12.16
N SER A 87 3.37 13.99 11.32
CA SER A 87 3.21 13.92 9.87
C SER A 87 3.27 12.47 9.37
N LYS A 88 2.58 12.18 8.26
CA LYS A 88 2.60 10.85 7.61
C LYS A 88 4.02 10.35 7.32
N ASP A 89 4.96 11.26 7.07
CA ASP A 89 6.36 10.91 6.81
C ASP A 89 7.13 10.46 8.06
N GLU A 90 6.82 11.02 9.23
CA GLU A 90 7.42 10.60 10.51
C GLU A 90 6.92 9.21 10.90
N ALA A 91 5.61 8.97 10.74
CA ALA A 91 5.02 7.65 10.96
C ALA A 91 5.58 6.59 10.00
N LYS A 92 5.95 6.97 8.77
CA LYS A 92 6.59 6.06 7.82
C LYS A 92 8.04 5.75 8.18
N LYS A 93 8.81 6.73 8.69
CA LYS A 93 10.19 6.53 9.15
C LYS A 93 10.25 5.64 10.40
N ALA A 94 9.40 5.91 11.38
CA ALA A 94 9.36 5.15 12.62
C ALA A 94 8.86 3.70 12.37
N GLY A 95 7.82 3.52 11.54
CA GLY A 95 7.33 2.18 11.18
C GLY A 95 8.38 1.31 10.47
N ARG A 96 9.27 1.91 9.67
CA ARG A 96 10.39 1.19 9.01
C ARG A 96 11.42 0.62 9.99
N GLN A 97 11.52 1.14 11.21
CA GLN A 97 12.43 0.59 12.24
C GLN A 97 11.91 -0.72 12.82
N ASN A 98 10.59 -0.91 12.86
CA ASN A 98 9.94 -2.13 13.36
C ASN A 98 9.76 -3.21 12.29
N MET A 99 10.16 -2.96 11.05
CA MET A 99 10.07 -3.96 9.98
C MET A 99 11.31 -4.85 9.97
N ASN A 100 11.09 -6.16 9.80
CA ASN A 100 12.18 -7.09 9.53
C ASN A 100 12.94 -6.71 8.25
N LEU A 101 14.22 -7.07 8.16
CA LEU A 101 15.09 -6.72 7.03
C LEU A 101 14.48 -7.09 5.68
N LEU A 102 13.87 -8.28 5.58
CA LEU A 102 13.17 -8.73 4.38
C LEU A 102 11.96 -7.85 4.03
N GLN A 103 11.13 -7.50 5.01
CA GLN A 103 9.98 -6.61 4.81
C GLN A 103 10.42 -5.21 4.38
N ARG A 104 11.56 -4.74 4.89
CA ARG A 104 12.17 -3.47 4.49
C ARG A 104 12.68 -3.50 3.06
N LEU A 105 13.34 -4.57 2.65
CA LEU A 105 13.75 -4.77 1.26
C LEU A 105 12.53 -4.82 0.31
N ILE A 106 11.52 -5.62 0.65
CA ILE A 106 10.28 -5.74 -0.14
C ILE A 106 9.56 -4.39 -0.24
N SER A 107 9.46 -3.65 0.85
CA SER A 107 8.86 -2.31 0.87
C SER A 107 9.66 -1.32 0.01
N HIS A 108 10.99 -1.41 0.02
CA HIS A 108 11.83 -0.62 -0.85
C HIS A 108 11.61 -0.96 -2.33
N LEU A 109 11.47 -2.24 -2.66
CA LEU A 109 11.17 -2.70 -4.01
C LEU A 109 9.77 -2.25 -4.46
N ALA A 110 8.76 -2.44 -3.62
CA ALA A 110 7.37 -2.05 -3.90
C ALA A 110 7.23 -0.55 -4.18
N GLU A 111 7.96 0.30 -3.47
CA GLU A 111 7.97 1.74 -3.72
C GLU A 111 8.58 2.11 -5.09
N ILE A 112 9.52 1.33 -5.62
CA ILE A 112 10.10 1.55 -6.95
C ILE A 112 9.10 1.15 -8.03
N PHE A 113 8.38 0.05 -7.83
CA PHE A 113 7.40 -0.44 -8.81
C PHE A 113 6.05 0.28 -8.75
N ALA A 114 5.65 0.87 -7.61
CA ALA A 114 4.37 1.55 -7.45
C ALA A 114 3.98 2.51 -8.62
N PRO A 115 4.86 3.41 -9.10
CA PRO A 115 4.52 4.27 -10.25
C PRO A 115 4.46 3.53 -11.60
N ILE A 116 5.04 2.33 -11.69
CA ILE A 116 5.17 1.53 -12.91
C ILE A 116 4.05 0.48 -13.03
N ILE A 117 3.42 0.10 -11.91
CA ILE A 117 2.32 -0.89 -11.85
C ILE A 117 1.23 -0.61 -12.90
N PRO A 118 0.68 0.62 -13.05
CA PRO A 118 -0.37 0.86 -14.04
C PRO A 118 0.05 0.53 -15.47
N ALA A 119 1.29 0.87 -15.85
CA ALA A 119 1.81 0.59 -17.18
C ALA A 119 1.98 -0.92 -17.43
N ILE A 120 2.51 -1.66 -16.45
CA ILE A 120 2.67 -3.12 -16.54
C ILE A 120 1.30 -3.80 -16.66
N VAL A 121 0.32 -3.38 -15.87
CA VAL A 121 -1.04 -3.96 -15.91
C VAL A 121 -1.67 -3.73 -17.29
N VAL A 122 -1.59 -2.52 -17.83
CA VAL A 122 -2.13 -2.21 -19.17
C VAL A 122 -1.40 -3.00 -20.25
N GLY A 123 -0.06 -3.02 -20.24
CA GLY A 123 0.73 -3.79 -21.19
C GLY A 123 0.42 -5.28 -21.14
N GLY A 124 0.28 -5.84 -19.94
CA GLY A 124 -0.08 -7.25 -19.73
C GLY A 124 -1.48 -7.59 -20.22
N LEU A 125 -2.48 -6.71 -19.98
CA LEU A 125 -3.83 -6.91 -20.49
C LEU A 125 -3.91 -6.82 -22.02
N ILE A 126 -3.15 -5.89 -22.62
CA ILE A 126 -3.06 -5.76 -24.08
C ILE A 126 -2.45 -7.02 -24.71
N LEU A 127 -1.34 -7.51 -24.16
CA LEU A 127 -0.72 -8.76 -24.64
C LEU A 127 -1.62 -9.97 -24.37
N GLY A 128 -2.30 -10.03 -23.23
CA GLY A 128 -3.26 -11.09 -22.94
C GLY A 128 -4.42 -11.12 -23.94
N PHE A 129 -4.99 -9.96 -24.25
CA PHE A 129 -6.03 -9.82 -25.28
C PHE A 129 -5.51 -10.19 -26.67
N ARG A 130 -4.28 -9.78 -27.00
CA ARG A 130 -3.60 -10.17 -28.24
C ARG A 130 -3.49 -11.68 -28.36
N ASN A 131 -3.05 -12.37 -27.31
CA ASN A 131 -2.92 -13.83 -27.33
C ASN A 131 -4.28 -14.53 -27.53
N VAL A 132 -5.37 -13.99 -26.97
CA VAL A 132 -6.71 -14.51 -27.22
C VAL A 132 -7.10 -14.41 -28.70
N ILE A 133 -6.69 -13.35 -29.39
CA ILE A 133 -7.03 -13.15 -30.80
C ILE A 133 -6.12 -13.97 -31.74
N GLY A 134 -4.82 -14.01 -31.46
CA GLY A 134 -3.82 -14.55 -32.39
C GLY A 134 -3.20 -15.89 -32.01
N ASP A 135 -3.29 -16.32 -30.75
CA ASP A 135 -2.63 -17.56 -30.28
C ASP A 135 -3.63 -18.64 -29.84
N ILE A 136 -4.90 -18.29 -29.60
CA ILE A 136 -5.96 -19.25 -29.28
C ILE A 136 -6.78 -19.55 -30.54
N ALA A 137 -6.77 -20.83 -30.93
CA ALA A 137 -7.55 -21.31 -32.06
C ALA A 137 -9.00 -21.57 -31.65
N PHE A 138 -9.89 -20.63 -31.96
CA PHE A 138 -11.32 -20.69 -31.62
C PHE A 138 -12.21 -21.24 -32.74
N TYR A 139 -11.69 -21.32 -33.97
CA TYR A 139 -12.49 -21.63 -35.17
C TYR A 139 -12.00 -22.91 -35.88
N GLU A 140 -12.92 -23.58 -36.58
CA GLU A 140 -12.72 -24.87 -37.27
C GLU A 140 -12.03 -25.93 -36.39
N ASP A 141 -12.77 -26.49 -35.43
CA ASP A 141 -12.31 -27.56 -34.52
C ASP A 141 -10.99 -27.26 -33.77
N GLY A 142 -10.69 -25.98 -33.55
CA GLY A 142 -9.50 -25.54 -32.83
C GLY A 142 -8.23 -25.47 -33.67
N THR A 143 -8.36 -25.34 -35.00
CA THR A 143 -7.20 -25.24 -35.91
C THR A 143 -6.92 -23.84 -36.43
N LYS A 144 -7.91 -22.91 -36.40
CA LYS A 144 -7.75 -21.53 -36.88
C LYS A 144 -7.95 -20.50 -35.78
N THR A 145 -7.07 -19.50 -35.76
CA THR A 145 -7.11 -18.35 -34.86
C THR A 145 -7.99 -17.24 -35.45
N LEU A 146 -8.43 -16.26 -34.64
CA LEU A 146 -9.22 -15.13 -35.16
C LEU A 146 -8.45 -14.33 -36.22
N THR A 147 -7.12 -14.32 -36.16
CA THR A 147 -6.28 -13.67 -37.17
C THR A 147 -6.27 -14.38 -38.52
N ASP A 148 -6.50 -15.70 -38.55
CA ASP A 148 -6.52 -16.48 -39.79
C ASP A 148 -7.83 -16.33 -40.55
N VAL A 149 -8.93 -16.07 -39.83
CA VAL A 149 -10.28 -15.95 -40.41
C VAL A 149 -10.62 -14.52 -40.86
N SER A 150 -9.91 -13.51 -40.37
CA SER A 150 -10.24 -12.10 -40.63
C SER A 150 -9.00 -11.21 -40.71
N GLN A 151 -8.85 -10.54 -41.86
CA GLN A 151 -7.80 -9.54 -42.09
C GLN A 151 -7.87 -8.36 -41.10
N PHE A 152 -9.07 -8.00 -40.62
CA PHE A 152 -9.22 -6.96 -39.61
C PHE A 152 -8.57 -7.37 -38.28
N TRP A 153 -8.85 -8.58 -37.79
CA TRP A 153 -8.30 -9.09 -36.53
C TRP A 153 -6.80 -9.35 -36.61
N ALA A 154 -6.28 -9.76 -37.77
CA ALA A 154 -4.84 -9.81 -38.04
C ALA A 154 -4.19 -8.40 -37.92
N GLY A 155 -4.82 -7.37 -38.49
CA GLY A 155 -4.37 -5.99 -38.37
C GLY A 155 -4.36 -5.49 -36.92
N VAL A 156 -5.42 -5.76 -36.15
CA VAL A 156 -5.48 -5.45 -34.72
C VAL A 156 -4.39 -6.19 -33.94
N HIS A 157 -4.18 -7.48 -34.21
CA HIS A 157 -3.15 -8.28 -33.55
C HIS A 157 -1.73 -7.70 -33.76
N HIS A 158 -1.39 -7.29 -34.99
CA HIS A 158 -0.12 -6.62 -35.29
C HIS A 158 -0.01 -5.24 -34.65
N PHE A 159 -1.09 -4.47 -34.62
CA PHE A 159 -1.10 -3.15 -33.99
C PHE A 159 -0.92 -3.23 -32.46
N LEU A 160 -1.58 -4.19 -31.80
CA LEU A 160 -1.46 -4.40 -30.36
C LEU A 160 -0.05 -4.84 -29.95
N TRP A 161 0.67 -5.55 -30.84
CA TRP A 161 2.08 -5.90 -30.61
C TRP A 161 2.94 -4.65 -30.42
N LEU A 162 2.79 -3.64 -31.28
CA LEU A 162 3.57 -2.40 -31.19
C LEU A 162 3.35 -1.67 -29.86
N ILE A 163 2.11 -1.60 -29.40
CA ILE A 163 1.78 -0.94 -28.12
C ILE A 163 2.34 -1.74 -26.94
N GLY A 164 2.18 -3.07 -26.96
CA GLY A 164 2.73 -3.95 -25.94
C GLY A 164 4.24 -3.83 -25.86
N GLU A 165 4.93 -3.99 -26.99
CA GLU A 165 6.39 -3.89 -27.09
C GLU A 165 6.90 -2.53 -26.62
N ALA A 166 6.25 -1.43 -27.00
CA ALA A 166 6.64 -0.10 -26.54
C ALA A 166 6.60 0.01 -25.00
N ILE A 167 5.55 -0.47 -24.34
CA ILE A 167 5.42 -0.40 -22.88
C ILE A 167 6.55 -1.16 -22.19
N PHE A 168 6.87 -2.37 -22.67
CA PHE A 168 7.94 -3.19 -22.08
C PHE A 168 9.34 -2.70 -22.45
N PHE A 169 9.52 -2.11 -23.64
CA PHE A 169 10.77 -1.48 -24.06
C PHE A 169 11.12 -0.26 -23.20
N PHE A 170 10.13 0.55 -22.81
CA PHE A 170 10.32 1.69 -21.91
C PHE A 170 10.32 1.32 -20.42
N LEU A 171 10.04 0.06 -20.07
CA LEU A 171 10.02 -0.40 -18.68
C LEU A 171 11.37 -0.15 -17.95
N PRO A 172 12.54 -0.47 -18.52
CA PRO A 172 13.82 -0.20 -17.86
C PRO A 172 14.03 1.30 -17.61
N VAL A 173 13.59 2.17 -18.52
CA VAL A 173 13.65 3.63 -18.38
C VAL A 173 12.73 4.10 -17.25
N GLY A 174 11.52 3.52 -17.15
CA GLY A 174 10.61 3.78 -16.03
C GLY A 174 11.18 3.37 -14.68
N ILE A 175 11.88 2.23 -14.63
CA ILE A 175 12.55 1.73 -13.42
C ILE A 175 13.69 2.67 -13.01
N THR A 176 14.57 3.06 -13.93
CA THR A 176 15.68 3.98 -13.62
C THR A 176 15.17 5.34 -13.16
N TRP A 177 14.11 5.87 -13.80
CA TRP A 177 13.45 7.10 -13.37
C TRP A 177 12.82 6.96 -11.97
N SER A 178 12.14 5.86 -11.67
CA SER A 178 11.52 5.64 -10.36
C SER A 178 12.57 5.55 -9.24
N ILE A 179 13.69 4.86 -9.49
CA ILE A 179 14.85 4.82 -8.59
C ILE A 179 15.41 6.23 -8.39
N ALA A 180 15.64 6.99 -9.48
CA ALA A 180 16.15 8.34 -9.41
C ALA A 180 15.22 9.28 -8.64
N LYS A 181 13.91 9.20 -8.85
CA LYS A 181 12.90 9.99 -8.11
C LYS A 181 12.93 9.67 -6.62
N LYS A 182 13.04 8.38 -6.26
CA LYS A 182 13.15 7.94 -4.87
C LYS A 182 14.41 8.45 -4.18
N TRP A 183 15.54 8.43 -4.89
CA TRP A 183 16.84 8.88 -4.36
C TRP A 183 16.96 10.41 -4.35
N GLY A 184 16.35 11.09 -5.31
CA GLY A 184 16.25 12.55 -5.37
C GLY A 184 15.46 13.15 -4.21
N GLN A 185 14.40 12.48 -3.74
CA GLN A 185 13.69 12.91 -2.53
C GLN A 185 14.51 12.73 -1.24
N HIS A 186 15.45 11.79 -1.22
CA HIS A 186 16.36 11.63 -0.08
C HIS A 186 17.49 12.67 -0.05
N LYS A 187 17.97 13.16 -1.20
CA LYS A 187 19.03 14.19 -1.24
C LYS A 187 18.53 15.61 -0.95
N PHE A 188 17.27 15.93 -1.22
CA PHE A 188 16.74 17.28 -0.97
C PHE A 188 16.54 17.60 0.52
N TRP A 189 16.46 16.59 1.40
CA TRP A 189 16.26 16.75 2.85
C TRP A 189 17.53 16.57 3.70
N VAL A 190 18.70 16.32 3.10
CA VAL A 190 19.97 16.12 3.83
C VAL A 190 20.89 17.35 3.70
N LEU A 191 20.47 18.38 2.97
CA LEU A 191 21.24 19.62 2.75
C LEU A 191 20.46 20.89 3.16
N SER A 192 19.49 20.80 4.07
CA SER A 192 18.81 21.96 4.67
C SER A 192 18.57 21.75 6.15
#